data_AF-A0A0G3HBC6-F1
#
_entry.id   AF-A0A0G3HBC6-F1
#
_cell.length_a   1.000
_cell.length_b   1.000
_cell.length_c   1.000
_cell.angle_alpha   90.00
_cell.angle_beta   90.00
_cell.angle_gamma   90.00
#
_symmetry.space_group_name_H-M   'P 1'
#
loop_
_entity.id
_entity.type
_entity.pdbx_description
1 polymer ?
#
loop_
_entity_poly.entity_id
_entity_poly.type
_entity_poly.pdbx_seq_one_letter_code
_entity_poly.pdbx_strand_id
1 'polypeptide(L)'
;MENAGCGYRGVMELDRRMNSLVAFYFSKGVAHEFSRGVAHKPHGDEAIRVVSKRAYRDLARTLRGIGSHPSAERIKRNVEDSVLSFVESLKEIGDQDRFDIAHQAWCEGVVEMVNAEEHPQRPTFKFHYGQAQKWLNMTLKYLAVLDHSAIGKVYQYLHAPVDRIIYDRGKETLEVTPPNGAWSTLGGADYRQYQTQLREAIKDKAWDCVMDWEADAWTSEGEEPAAQEP
;
A
#
# COMPACT_ATOMS: atom_id res chain seq x y z
N MET A 1 31.59 32.84 13.10
CA MET A 1 31.52 31.40 13.41
C MET A 1 30.06 31.08 13.61
N GLU A 2 29.32 30.72 12.56
CA GLU A 2 27.87 30.54 12.67
C GLU A 2 27.40 29.24 12.03
N ASN A 3 26.54 28.57 12.80
CA ASN A 3 25.54 27.58 12.44
C ASN A 3 25.98 26.23 11.83
N ALA A 4 26.36 25.30 12.70
CA ALA A 4 26.32 23.85 12.45
C ALA A 4 25.21 23.11 13.26
N GLY A 5 24.40 23.81 14.06
CA GLY A 5 23.51 23.19 15.05
C GLY A 5 22.08 22.84 14.59
N CYS A 6 21.60 23.45 13.49
CA CYS A 6 20.19 23.29 13.07
C CYS A 6 19.96 22.02 12.23
N GLY A 7 20.92 21.65 11.37
CA GLY A 7 20.78 20.49 10.46
C GLY A 7 20.79 19.14 11.17
N TYR A 8 21.62 18.98 12.20
CA TYR A 8 21.79 17.67 12.88
C TYR A 8 20.56 17.27 13.70
N ARG A 9 19.87 18.25 14.30
CA ARG A 9 18.67 18.01 15.10
C ARG A 9 17.48 17.60 14.23
N GLY A 10 17.29 18.27 13.10
CA GLY A 10 16.26 17.94 12.11
C GLY A 10 16.46 16.55 11.48
N VAL A 11 17.70 16.18 11.17
CA VAL A 11 18.03 14.84 10.64
C VAL A 11 17.74 13.74 11.68
N MET A 12 18.13 13.94 12.95
CA MET A 12 17.84 12.95 14.00
C MET A 12 16.34 12.80 14.32
N GLU A 13 15.56 13.87 14.16
CA GLU A 13 14.12 13.84 14.39
C GLU A 13 13.37 13.16 13.23
N LEU A 14 13.81 13.38 11.98
CA LEU A 14 13.34 12.67 10.79
C LEU A 14 13.66 11.17 10.88
N ASP A 15 14.90 10.82 11.24
CA ASP A 15 15.33 9.43 11.43
C ASP A 15 14.53 8.73 12.53
N ARG A 16 14.22 9.43 13.64
CA ARG A 16 13.43 8.85 14.73
C ARG A 16 11.97 8.63 14.33
N ARG A 17 11.35 9.59 13.62
CA ARG A 17 9.97 9.46 13.11
C ARG A 17 9.87 8.35 12.07
N MET A 18 10.83 8.28 11.14
CA MET A 18 10.94 7.23 10.15
C MET A 18 11.16 5.87 10.80
N ASN A 19 12.02 5.76 11.80
CA ASN A 19 12.22 4.53 12.57
C ASN A 19 10.96 4.11 13.35
N SER A 20 10.18 5.05 13.90
CA SER A 20 8.91 4.76 14.58
C SER A 20 7.83 4.30 13.60
N LEU A 21 7.67 4.97 12.46
CA LEU A 21 6.72 4.55 11.42
C LEU A 21 7.15 3.21 10.80
N VAL A 22 8.44 2.99 10.61
CA VAL A 22 8.98 1.72 10.18
C VAL A 22 8.72 0.64 11.24
N ALA A 23 8.96 0.90 12.52
CA ALA A 23 8.66 -0.07 13.58
C ALA A 23 7.15 -0.31 13.78
N PHE A 24 6.30 0.66 13.43
CA PHE A 24 4.84 0.56 13.51
C PHE A 24 4.27 -0.27 12.34
N TYR A 25 4.70 0.02 11.11
CA TYR A 25 4.22 -0.67 9.89
C TYR A 25 4.94 -1.99 9.61
N PHE A 26 6.16 -2.15 10.10
CA PHE A 26 6.97 -3.35 9.94
C PHE A 26 7.24 -3.98 11.31
N SER A 27 7.01 -5.28 11.46
CA SER A 27 7.34 -6.00 12.70
C SER A 27 8.84 -5.81 13.04
N LYS A 28 9.23 -5.91 14.32
CA LYS A 28 10.63 -5.66 14.77
C LYS A 28 11.69 -6.37 13.91
N GLY A 29 11.40 -7.56 13.38
CA GLY A 29 12.28 -8.29 12.48
C GLY A 29 12.35 -7.69 11.07
N VAL A 30 11.22 -7.27 10.51
CA VAL A 30 11.15 -6.62 9.19
C VAL A 30 11.73 -5.21 9.26
N ALA A 31 11.48 -4.46 10.35
CA ALA A 31 12.09 -3.16 10.59
C ALA A 31 13.63 -3.24 10.58
N HIS A 32 14.23 -4.26 11.22
CA HIS A 32 15.69 -4.45 11.20
C HIS A 32 16.25 -4.79 9.80
N GLU A 33 15.56 -5.63 9.02
CA GLU A 33 15.95 -5.98 7.65
C GLU A 33 15.82 -4.76 6.71
N PHE A 34 14.77 -3.98 6.90
CA PHE A 34 14.48 -2.74 6.20
C PHE A 34 15.49 -1.63 6.54
N SER A 35 15.78 -1.42 7.82
CA SER A 35 16.80 -0.48 8.29
C SER A 35 18.22 -0.86 7.87
N ARG A 36 18.52 -2.12 7.52
CA ARG A 36 19.84 -2.50 6.99
C ARG A 36 19.93 -2.39 5.46
N GLY A 37 18.87 -2.74 4.73
CA GLY A 37 18.85 -2.71 3.26
C GLY A 37 18.48 -1.35 2.66
N VAL A 38 17.53 -0.64 3.27
CA VAL A 38 16.94 0.60 2.76
C VAL A 38 17.59 1.85 3.35
N ALA A 39 18.13 1.80 4.58
CA ALA A 39 18.70 3.00 5.22
C ALA A 39 19.93 3.58 4.50
N HIS A 40 20.56 2.85 3.58
CA HIS A 40 21.61 3.39 2.71
C HIS A 40 21.10 3.86 1.34
N LYS A 41 19.92 3.42 0.87
CA LYS A 41 19.34 3.74 -0.45
C LYS A 41 17.80 3.73 -0.44
N PRO A 42 17.15 4.71 0.21
CA PRO A 42 15.69 4.77 0.32
C PRO A 42 14.96 5.17 -0.97
N HIS A 43 15.68 5.33 -2.10
CA HIS A 43 15.15 5.90 -3.35
C HIS A 43 15.45 5.05 -4.60
N GLY A 44 15.95 3.83 -4.44
CA GLY A 44 16.29 2.95 -5.56
C GLY A 44 15.35 1.76 -5.70
N ASP A 45 15.45 1.07 -6.83
CA ASP A 45 14.65 -0.12 -7.18
C ASP A 45 14.65 -1.18 -6.07
N GLU A 46 15.76 -1.34 -5.35
CA GLU A 46 15.85 -2.28 -4.24
C GLU A 46 14.86 -1.94 -3.12
N ALA A 47 14.69 -0.66 -2.78
CA ALA A 47 13.70 -0.24 -1.79
C ALA A 47 12.28 -0.61 -2.25
N ILE A 48 11.96 -0.36 -3.52
CA ILE A 48 10.67 -0.69 -4.13
C ILE A 48 10.42 -2.21 -4.09
N ARG A 49 11.41 -3.04 -4.46
CA ARG A 49 11.29 -4.50 -4.39
C ARG A 49 11.07 -4.99 -2.96
N VAL A 50 11.79 -4.43 -1.99
CA VAL A 50 11.65 -4.82 -0.58
C VAL A 50 10.24 -4.51 -0.06
N VAL A 51 9.71 -3.30 -0.31
CA VAL A 51 8.35 -2.97 0.13
C VAL A 51 7.28 -3.73 -0.63
N SER A 52 7.49 -4.03 -1.92
CA SER A 52 6.56 -4.84 -2.71
C SER A 52 6.47 -6.26 -2.18
N LYS A 53 7.59 -6.87 -1.80
CA LYS A 53 7.61 -8.18 -1.13
C LYS A 53 6.91 -8.16 0.22
N ARG A 54 7.00 -7.06 0.97
CA ARG A 54 6.25 -6.87 2.21
C ARG A 54 4.75 -6.76 1.93
N ALA A 55 4.34 -5.93 0.98
CA ALA A 55 2.95 -5.76 0.55
C ALA A 55 2.32 -7.09 0.11
N TYR A 56 3.07 -7.91 -0.62
CA TYR A 56 2.65 -9.27 -0.98
C TYR A 56 2.30 -10.12 0.26
N ARG A 57 3.07 -10.04 1.35
CA ARG A 57 2.79 -10.82 2.57
C ARG A 57 1.43 -10.46 3.18
N ASP A 58 0.97 -9.23 3.02
CA ASP A 58 -0.30 -8.74 3.60
C ASP A 58 -1.51 -9.35 2.87
N LEU A 59 -1.39 -9.62 1.56
CA LEU A 59 -2.45 -10.23 0.75
C LEU A 59 -2.25 -11.74 0.50
N ALA A 60 -1.06 -12.30 0.74
CA ALA A 60 -0.71 -13.69 0.44
C ALA A 60 -1.69 -14.70 1.05
N ARG A 61 -2.23 -14.42 2.24
CA ARG A 61 -3.26 -15.26 2.89
C ARG A 61 -4.56 -15.40 2.09
N THR A 62 -4.81 -14.49 1.15
CA THR A 62 -6.00 -14.50 0.28
C THR A 62 -5.74 -15.23 -1.04
N LEU A 63 -4.47 -15.43 -1.42
CA LEU A 63 -4.06 -16.08 -2.66
C LEU A 63 -3.96 -17.60 -2.50
N ARG A 64 -5.09 -18.24 -2.21
CA ARG A 64 -5.13 -19.70 -2.02
C ARG A 64 -4.70 -20.42 -3.30
N GLY A 65 -3.55 -21.09 -3.26
CA GLY A 65 -3.01 -21.85 -4.38
C GLY A 65 -1.71 -21.27 -4.97
N ILE A 66 -1.40 -19.99 -4.75
CA ILE A 66 -0.15 -19.42 -5.29
C ILE A 66 1.09 -20.15 -4.78
N GLY A 67 1.10 -20.62 -3.52
CA GLY A 67 2.22 -21.33 -2.93
C GLY A 67 2.51 -22.70 -3.57
N SER A 68 1.51 -23.32 -4.20
CA SER A 68 1.67 -24.59 -4.93
C SER A 68 1.83 -24.41 -6.43
N HIS A 69 1.78 -23.17 -6.92
CA HIS A 69 1.86 -22.89 -8.35
C HIS A 69 3.31 -23.13 -8.84
N PRO A 70 3.55 -23.93 -9.89
CA PRO A 70 4.91 -24.18 -10.40
C PRO A 70 5.65 -22.90 -10.81
N SER A 71 4.92 -21.94 -11.40
CA SER A 71 5.42 -20.61 -11.77
C SER A 71 5.39 -19.58 -10.64
N ALA A 72 5.10 -19.92 -9.37
CA ALA A 72 4.84 -18.95 -8.30
C ALA A 72 5.92 -17.87 -8.17
N GLU A 73 7.19 -18.26 -8.19
CA GLU A 73 8.31 -17.33 -8.05
C GLU A 73 8.47 -16.44 -9.29
N ARG A 74 8.16 -16.95 -10.49
CA ARG A 74 8.14 -16.14 -11.72
C ARG A 74 7.01 -15.12 -11.68
N ILE A 75 5.81 -15.55 -11.31
CA ILE A 75 4.63 -14.69 -11.15
C ILE A 75 4.97 -13.53 -10.21
N LYS A 76 5.49 -13.82 -9.00
CA LYS A 76 5.85 -12.80 -8.02
C LYS A 76 6.88 -11.81 -8.57
N ARG A 77 7.94 -12.31 -9.23
CA ARG A 77 8.94 -11.44 -9.86
C ARG A 77 8.35 -10.54 -10.94
N ASN A 78 7.47 -11.08 -11.81
CA ASN A 78 6.83 -10.29 -12.85
C ASN A 78 5.93 -9.19 -12.27
N VAL A 79 5.23 -9.46 -11.17
CA VAL A 79 4.45 -8.43 -10.46
C VAL A 79 5.38 -7.42 -9.78
N GLU A 80 6.50 -7.84 -9.18
CA GLU A 80 7.49 -6.91 -8.63
C GLU A 80 8.08 -5.99 -9.72
N ASP A 81 8.40 -6.53 -10.89
CA ASP A 81 8.88 -5.76 -12.04
C ASP A 81 7.81 -4.80 -12.57
N SER A 82 6.53 -5.21 -12.60
CA SER A 82 5.45 -4.30 -12.99
C SER A 82 5.21 -3.20 -11.95
N VAL A 83 5.42 -3.46 -10.65
CA VAL A 83 5.40 -2.42 -9.60
C VAL A 83 6.52 -1.40 -9.84
N LEU A 84 7.73 -1.85 -10.18
CA LEU A 84 8.84 -0.93 -10.48
C LEU A 84 8.49 0.00 -11.63
N SER A 85 8.03 -0.55 -12.76
CA SER A 85 7.62 0.26 -13.91
C SER A 85 6.48 1.22 -13.57
N PHE A 86 5.53 0.81 -12.71
CA PHE A 86 4.48 1.70 -12.24
C PHE A 86 5.06 2.86 -11.44
N VAL A 87 5.93 2.60 -10.47
CA VAL A 87 6.55 3.64 -9.63
C VAL A 87 7.39 4.61 -10.47
N GLU A 88 8.12 4.13 -11.47
CA GLU A 88 8.86 4.98 -12.41
C GLU A 88 7.95 5.90 -13.23
N SER A 89 6.75 5.42 -13.58
CA SER A 89 5.76 6.17 -14.35
C SER A 89 5.08 7.30 -13.56
N LEU A 90 5.14 7.26 -12.22
CA LEU A 90 4.48 8.26 -11.35
C LEU A 90 4.95 9.70 -11.60
N LYS A 91 6.15 9.89 -12.12
CA LYS A 91 6.68 11.23 -12.47
C LYS A 91 5.87 11.94 -13.57
N GLU A 92 5.08 11.20 -14.35
CA GLU A 92 4.23 11.72 -15.43
C GLU A 92 2.79 12.00 -14.97
N ILE A 93 2.45 11.65 -13.72
CA ILE A 93 1.12 11.82 -13.12
C ILE A 93 1.04 13.22 -12.50
N GLY A 94 0.11 14.03 -13.01
CA GLY A 94 -0.09 15.41 -12.56
C GLY A 94 -1.43 15.69 -11.90
N ASP A 95 -2.34 14.72 -11.87
CA ASP A 95 -3.70 14.86 -11.37
C ASP A 95 -4.30 13.48 -11.00
N GLN A 96 -5.45 13.50 -10.32
CA GLN A 96 -6.16 12.30 -9.85
C GLN A 96 -6.61 11.42 -11.02
N ASP A 97 -7.12 12.00 -12.11
CA ASP A 97 -7.68 11.23 -13.23
C ASP A 97 -6.59 10.39 -13.91
N ARG A 98 -5.41 10.97 -14.11
CA ARG A 98 -4.24 10.24 -14.63
C ARG A 98 -3.80 9.13 -13.69
N PHE A 99 -3.81 9.37 -12.37
CA PHE A 99 -3.50 8.34 -11.39
C PHE A 99 -4.51 7.19 -11.47
N ASP A 100 -5.81 7.49 -11.48
CA ASP A 100 -6.90 6.51 -11.54
C ASP A 100 -6.80 5.65 -12.81
N ILE A 101 -6.50 6.26 -13.97
CA ILE A 101 -6.30 5.55 -15.25
C ILE A 101 -5.07 4.64 -15.18
N ALA A 102 -3.93 5.15 -14.71
CA ALA A 102 -2.70 4.36 -14.61
C ALA A 102 -2.86 3.20 -13.64
N HIS A 103 -3.48 3.45 -12.48
CA HIS A 103 -3.77 2.45 -11.45
C HIS A 103 -4.71 1.36 -11.97
N GLN A 104 -5.76 1.77 -12.70
CA GLN A 104 -6.68 0.84 -13.34
C GLN A 104 -5.94 -0.07 -14.33
N ALA A 105 -5.19 0.52 -15.26
CA ALA A 105 -4.45 -0.23 -16.27
C ALA A 105 -3.46 -1.21 -15.64
N TRP A 106 -2.77 -0.80 -14.57
CA TRP A 106 -1.86 -1.67 -13.84
C TRP A 106 -2.59 -2.85 -13.20
N CYS A 107 -3.71 -2.60 -12.50
CA CYS A 107 -4.47 -3.66 -11.84
C CYS A 107 -5.04 -4.67 -12.84
N GLU A 108 -5.61 -4.19 -13.95
CA GLU A 108 -6.16 -5.03 -15.00
C GLU A 108 -5.05 -5.86 -15.68
N GLY A 109 -3.93 -5.22 -16.02
CA GLY A 109 -2.78 -5.90 -16.63
C GLY A 109 -2.16 -6.96 -15.72
N VAL A 110 -2.04 -6.71 -14.41
CA VAL A 110 -1.54 -7.71 -13.45
C VAL A 110 -2.54 -8.85 -13.28
N VAL A 111 -3.85 -8.56 -13.23
CA VAL A 111 -4.88 -9.60 -13.17
C VAL A 111 -4.80 -10.51 -14.40
N GLU A 112 -4.67 -9.94 -15.59
CA GLU A 112 -4.52 -10.70 -16.83
C GLU A 112 -3.22 -11.54 -16.82
N MET A 113 -2.09 -10.89 -16.53
CA MET A 113 -0.77 -11.53 -16.48
C MET A 113 -0.73 -12.73 -15.52
N VAL A 114 -1.26 -12.57 -14.31
CA VAL A 114 -1.24 -13.67 -13.32
C VAL A 114 -2.22 -14.78 -13.70
N ASN A 115 -3.39 -14.45 -14.25
CA ASN A 115 -4.38 -15.45 -14.63
C ASN A 115 -4.04 -16.18 -15.94
N ALA A 116 -3.14 -15.65 -16.77
CA ALA A 116 -2.58 -16.33 -17.95
C ALA A 116 -1.65 -17.50 -17.56
N GLU A 117 -1.10 -17.47 -16.34
CA GLU A 117 -0.34 -18.58 -15.76
C GLU A 117 -1.33 -19.58 -15.14
N GLU A 118 -1.78 -20.55 -15.93
CA GLU A 118 -2.71 -21.57 -15.45
C GLU A 118 -2.10 -22.45 -14.36
N HIS A 119 -2.86 -22.69 -13.29
CA HIS A 119 -2.42 -23.58 -12.22
C HIS A 119 -2.78 -25.05 -12.53
N PRO A 120 -1.79 -25.95 -12.76
CA PRO A 120 -2.08 -27.29 -13.27
C PRO A 120 -2.87 -28.18 -12.28
N GLN A 121 -2.68 -27.99 -10.97
CA GLN A 121 -3.38 -28.76 -9.92
C GLN A 121 -4.57 -28.01 -9.29
N ARG A 122 -4.81 -26.74 -9.63
CA ARG A 122 -5.89 -25.92 -9.04
C ARG A 122 -6.55 -25.06 -10.10
N PRO A 123 -7.42 -25.63 -10.96
CA PRO A 123 -8.10 -24.88 -12.03
C PRO A 123 -8.96 -23.70 -11.54
N THR A 124 -9.35 -23.71 -10.26
CA THR A 124 -10.11 -22.64 -9.61
C THR A 124 -9.24 -21.52 -9.06
N PHE A 125 -7.91 -21.62 -9.14
CA PHE A 125 -7.02 -20.52 -8.78
C PHE A 125 -7.32 -19.32 -9.69
N LYS A 126 -7.62 -18.20 -9.06
CA LYS A 126 -7.86 -16.92 -9.71
C LYS A 126 -7.24 -15.80 -8.90
N PHE A 127 -6.60 -14.88 -9.61
CA PHE A 127 -6.11 -13.62 -9.10
C PHE A 127 -7.14 -12.54 -9.43
N HIS A 128 -7.53 -11.75 -8.44
CA HIS A 128 -8.60 -10.75 -8.58
C HIS A 128 -8.07 -9.32 -8.46
N TYR A 129 -8.85 -8.36 -8.97
CA TYR A 129 -8.52 -6.94 -8.92
C TYR A 129 -8.28 -6.47 -7.48
N GLY A 130 -9.10 -6.93 -6.53
CA GLY A 130 -8.92 -6.69 -5.10
C GLY A 130 -7.56 -7.08 -4.53
N GLN A 131 -6.92 -8.13 -5.06
CA GLN A 131 -5.56 -8.54 -4.69
C GLN A 131 -4.52 -7.67 -5.39
N ALA A 132 -4.74 -7.31 -6.66
CA ALA A 132 -3.87 -6.41 -7.41
C ALA A 132 -3.75 -5.05 -6.69
N GLN A 133 -4.88 -4.38 -6.43
CA GLN A 133 -4.88 -3.08 -5.78
C GLN A 133 -4.23 -3.13 -4.39
N LYS A 134 -4.42 -4.23 -3.63
CA LYS A 134 -3.84 -4.34 -2.30
C LYS A 134 -2.31 -4.40 -2.37
N TRP A 135 -1.77 -5.13 -3.35
CA TRP A 135 -0.33 -5.22 -3.56
C TRP A 135 0.24 -3.84 -3.90
N LEU A 136 -0.35 -3.16 -4.89
CA LEU A 136 0.15 -1.87 -5.34
C LEU A 136 0.00 -0.81 -4.24
N ASN A 137 -1.18 -0.66 -3.64
CA ASN A 137 -1.45 0.41 -2.69
C ASN A 137 -0.65 0.25 -1.40
N MET A 138 -0.45 -0.98 -0.91
CA MET A 138 0.44 -1.20 0.23
C MET A 138 1.89 -0.87 -0.12
N THR A 139 2.34 -1.17 -1.34
CA THR A 139 3.68 -0.78 -1.80
C THR A 139 3.82 0.74 -1.78
N LEU A 140 2.89 1.47 -2.39
CA LEU A 140 2.92 2.94 -2.45
C LEU A 140 2.83 3.57 -1.05
N LYS A 141 2.01 3.01 -0.16
CA LYS A 141 1.95 3.42 1.26
C LYS A 141 3.30 3.27 1.95
N TYR A 142 3.96 2.12 1.80
CA TYR A 142 5.27 1.90 2.41
C TYR A 142 6.35 2.82 1.82
N LEU A 143 6.28 3.13 0.52
CA LEU A 143 7.16 4.12 -0.11
C LEU A 143 6.89 5.54 0.43
N ALA A 144 5.63 5.90 0.72
CA ALA A 144 5.29 7.17 1.37
C ALA A 144 5.89 7.26 2.78
N VAL A 145 5.76 6.19 3.58
CA VAL A 145 6.36 6.09 4.91
C VAL A 145 7.89 6.24 4.89
N LEU A 146 8.51 5.77 3.82
CA LEU A 146 9.95 5.88 3.55
C LEU A 146 10.41 7.23 3.00
N ASP A 147 9.48 8.16 2.76
CA ASP A 147 9.76 9.42 2.05
C ASP A 147 10.45 9.19 0.69
N HIS A 148 10.00 8.16 -0.05
CA HIS A 148 10.58 7.84 -1.35
C HIS A 148 10.29 8.97 -2.36
N SER A 149 11.33 9.43 -3.06
CA SER A 149 11.29 10.60 -3.96
C SER A 149 10.20 10.53 -5.05
N ALA A 150 9.87 9.33 -5.52
CA ALA A 150 8.79 9.11 -6.51
C ALA A 150 7.36 9.39 -5.96
N ILE A 151 7.16 9.41 -4.64
CA ILE A 151 5.82 9.48 -4.04
C ILE A 151 5.40 10.92 -3.72
N GLY A 152 6.31 11.78 -3.28
CA GLY A 152 5.95 13.08 -2.69
C GLY A 152 4.99 13.94 -3.53
N LYS A 153 5.15 13.94 -4.86
CA LYS A 153 4.27 14.71 -5.77
C LYS A 153 2.90 14.08 -6.05
N VAL A 154 2.78 12.76 -5.85
CA VAL A 154 1.57 11.99 -6.15
C VAL A 154 0.86 11.49 -4.90
N TYR A 155 1.41 11.75 -3.71
CA TYR A 155 0.89 11.28 -2.43
C TYR A 155 -0.62 11.56 -2.26
N GLN A 156 -1.04 12.78 -2.58
CA GLN A 156 -2.45 13.20 -2.52
C GLN A 156 -3.39 12.42 -3.45
N TYR A 157 -2.86 11.78 -4.50
CA TYR A 157 -3.64 11.00 -5.46
C TYR A 157 -3.71 9.51 -5.11
N LEU A 158 -2.89 9.05 -4.15
CA LEU A 158 -2.80 7.64 -3.82
C LEU A 158 -4.13 7.10 -3.27
N HIS A 159 -4.43 5.88 -3.69
CA HIS A 159 -5.59 5.14 -3.22
C HIS A 159 -5.32 4.47 -1.88
N ALA A 160 -6.33 4.42 -1.00
CA ALA A 160 -6.26 3.59 0.20
C ALA A 160 -6.06 2.10 -0.19
N PRO A 161 -5.22 1.34 0.54
CA PRO A 161 -5.06 -0.09 0.31
C PRO A 161 -6.26 -0.87 0.85
N VAL A 162 -7.30 -1.02 0.04
CA VAL A 162 -8.59 -1.59 0.45
C VAL A 162 -8.40 -3.01 0.97
N ASP A 163 -8.77 -3.21 2.22
CA ASP A 163 -8.90 -4.51 2.85
C ASP A 163 -10.07 -4.51 3.85
N ARG A 164 -10.10 -5.50 4.74
CA ARG A 164 -11.14 -5.57 5.76
C ARG A 164 -11.11 -4.37 6.73
N ILE A 165 -9.92 -3.89 7.10
CA ILE A 165 -9.78 -2.77 8.05
C ILE A 165 -10.27 -1.50 7.37
N ILE A 166 -9.92 -1.25 6.11
CA ILE A 166 -10.45 -0.11 5.35
C ILE A 166 -11.97 -0.19 5.21
N TYR A 167 -12.54 -1.38 4.97
CA TYR A 167 -14.00 -1.57 4.95
C TYR A 167 -14.65 -1.21 6.28
N ASP A 168 -14.14 -1.75 7.38
CA ASP A 168 -14.68 -1.55 8.72
C ASP A 168 -14.56 -0.06 9.11
N ARG A 169 -13.39 0.55 8.91
CA ARG A 169 -13.12 1.95 9.22
C ARG A 169 -13.85 2.93 8.31
N GLY A 170 -13.97 2.64 7.02
CA GLY A 170 -14.74 3.47 6.08
C GLY A 170 -16.20 3.54 6.50
N LYS A 171 -16.76 2.42 6.97
CA LYS A 171 -18.12 2.38 7.50
C LYS A 171 -18.25 3.13 8.83
N GLU A 172 -17.33 2.90 9.77
CA GLU A 172 -17.39 3.47 11.12
C GLU A 172 -17.14 4.98 11.16
N THR A 173 -16.18 5.47 10.36
CA THR A 173 -15.67 6.85 10.47
C THR A 173 -16.14 7.76 9.35
N LEU A 174 -16.47 7.19 8.18
CA LEU A 174 -16.89 7.94 7.00
C LEU A 174 -18.33 7.62 6.56
N GLU A 175 -19.02 6.68 7.22
CA GLU A 175 -20.36 6.20 6.84
C GLU A 175 -20.42 5.66 5.39
N VAL A 176 -19.26 5.29 4.82
CA VAL A 176 -19.16 4.72 3.47
C VAL A 176 -19.40 3.22 3.55
N THR A 177 -20.47 2.75 2.91
CA THR A 177 -20.81 1.32 2.89
C THR A 177 -19.83 0.55 2.00
N PRO A 178 -19.20 -0.53 2.49
CA PRO A 178 -18.29 -1.33 1.67
C PRO A 178 -19.05 -2.03 0.53
N PRO A 179 -18.41 -2.30 -0.62
CA PRO A 179 -18.99 -3.09 -1.68
C PRO A 179 -19.36 -4.50 -1.21
N ASN A 180 -20.29 -5.14 -1.93
CA ASN A 180 -20.71 -6.49 -1.61
C ASN A 180 -19.58 -7.51 -1.83
N GLY A 181 -19.35 -8.35 -0.83
CA GLY A 181 -18.37 -9.44 -0.90
C GLY A 181 -17.01 -9.12 -0.27
N ALA A 182 -16.05 -10.02 -0.45
CA ALA A 182 -14.72 -9.86 0.13
C ALA A 182 -13.86 -8.90 -0.71
N TRP A 183 -13.13 -8.00 -0.04
CA TRP A 183 -12.17 -7.09 -0.70
C TRP A 183 -11.19 -7.85 -1.61
N SER A 184 -10.81 -9.08 -1.26
CA SER A 184 -9.81 -9.86 -2.00
C SER A 184 -10.33 -10.39 -3.34
N THR A 185 -11.65 -10.43 -3.54
CA THR A 185 -12.30 -10.84 -4.79
C THR A 185 -13.02 -9.68 -5.47
N LEU A 186 -12.79 -8.46 -4.99
CA LEU A 186 -13.43 -7.25 -5.49
C LEU A 186 -13.12 -7.02 -6.98
N GLY A 187 -14.12 -6.58 -7.74
CA GLY A 187 -13.97 -6.19 -9.14
C GLY A 187 -13.49 -4.74 -9.28
N GLY A 188 -12.93 -4.40 -10.45
CA GLY A 188 -12.38 -3.06 -10.71
C GLY A 188 -13.41 -1.93 -10.62
N ALA A 189 -14.65 -2.16 -11.08
CA ALA A 189 -15.71 -1.16 -11.03
C ALA A 189 -16.11 -0.82 -9.58
N ASP A 190 -16.40 -1.83 -8.78
CA ASP A 190 -16.75 -1.67 -7.35
C ASP A 190 -15.60 -1.04 -6.56
N TYR A 191 -14.36 -1.44 -6.86
CA TYR A 191 -13.17 -0.83 -6.27
C TYR A 191 -13.08 0.67 -6.56
N ARG A 192 -13.19 1.08 -7.83
CA ARG A 192 -13.10 2.49 -8.21
C ARG A 192 -14.24 3.31 -7.62
N GLN A 193 -15.46 2.77 -7.61
CA GLN A 193 -16.59 3.42 -6.97
C GLN A 193 -16.32 3.64 -5.47
N TYR A 194 -15.79 2.64 -4.78
CA TYR A 194 -15.47 2.75 -3.37
C TYR A 194 -14.36 3.78 -3.10
N GLN A 195 -13.30 3.82 -3.90
CA GLN A 195 -12.26 4.88 -3.79
C GLN A 195 -12.84 6.28 -3.97
N THR A 196 -13.73 6.47 -4.94
CA THR A 196 -14.41 7.75 -5.14
C THR A 196 -15.26 8.13 -3.93
N GLN A 197 -16.02 7.18 -3.36
CA GLN A 197 -16.82 7.45 -2.16
C GLN A 197 -15.95 7.80 -0.95
N LEU A 198 -14.80 7.12 -0.75
CA LEU A 198 -13.86 7.48 0.30
C LEU A 198 -13.34 8.92 0.10
N ARG A 199 -12.91 9.27 -1.12
CA ARG A 199 -12.45 10.64 -1.45
C ARG A 199 -13.52 11.68 -1.22
N GLU A 200 -14.77 11.40 -1.59
CA GLU A 200 -15.90 12.32 -1.38
C GLU A 200 -16.17 12.52 0.11
N ALA A 201 -16.17 11.44 0.90
CA ALA A 201 -16.48 11.49 2.33
C ALA A 201 -15.44 12.21 3.19
N ILE A 202 -14.22 12.42 2.69
CA ILE A 202 -13.18 13.17 3.41
C ILE A 202 -13.12 14.67 3.06
N LYS A 203 -13.77 15.13 1.97
CA LYS A 203 -13.67 16.53 1.49
C LYS A 203 -14.07 17.57 2.54
N ASP A 204 -15.04 17.22 3.39
CA ASP A 204 -15.55 18.11 4.44
C ASP A 204 -14.95 17.80 5.83
N LYS A 205 -13.82 17.08 5.85
CA LYS A 205 -13.15 16.63 7.08
C LYS A 205 -11.74 17.21 7.17
N ALA A 206 -11.04 16.89 8.26
CA ALA A 206 -9.72 17.44 8.57
C ALA A 206 -8.57 16.83 7.74
N TRP A 207 -8.86 15.93 6.80
CA TRP A 207 -7.86 15.21 6.01
C TRP A 207 -7.74 15.81 4.61
N ASP A 208 -6.51 16.04 4.17
CA ASP A 208 -6.24 16.59 2.82
C ASP A 208 -6.40 15.51 1.74
N CYS A 209 -6.10 14.25 2.06
CA CYS A 209 -6.29 13.12 1.14
C CYS A 209 -6.67 11.82 1.84
N VAL A 210 -7.03 10.80 1.03
CA VAL A 210 -7.48 9.49 1.53
C VAL A 210 -6.38 8.78 2.33
N MET A 211 -5.10 9.01 1.99
CA MET A 211 -3.99 8.43 2.74
C MET A 211 -3.84 9.02 4.15
N ASP A 212 -4.21 10.28 4.37
CA ASP A 212 -4.15 10.88 5.71
C ASP A 212 -5.23 10.30 6.62
N TRP A 213 -6.45 10.17 6.10
CA TRP A 213 -7.52 9.45 6.77
C TRP A 213 -7.12 8.00 7.06
N GLU A 214 -6.53 7.32 6.08
CA GLU A 214 -6.11 5.94 6.24
C GLU A 214 -5.07 5.79 7.35
N ALA A 215 -4.06 6.67 7.40
CA ALA A 215 -3.06 6.67 8.46
C ALA A 215 -3.69 6.80 9.87
N ASP A 216 -4.64 7.73 10.03
CA ASP A 216 -5.36 7.96 11.30
C ASP A 216 -6.24 6.76 11.70
N ALA A 217 -6.87 6.11 10.72
CA ALA A 217 -7.71 4.95 10.92
C ALA A 217 -6.92 3.74 11.48
N TRP A 218 -5.61 3.65 11.17
CA TRP A 218 -4.69 2.64 11.71
C TRP A 218 -4.12 3.02 13.08
N THR A 219 -3.82 4.29 13.35
CA THR A 219 -3.31 4.70 14.67
C THR A 219 -4.33 4.48 15.78
N SER A 220 -5.62 4.58 15.46
CA SER A 220 -6.74 4.36 16.40
C SER A 220 -7.01 2.87 16.70
N GLU A 221 -6.33 1.91 16.04
CA GLU A 221 -6.35 0.48 16.44
C GLU A 221 -5.28 0.14 17.49
N GLY A 222 -4.22 0.95 17.60
CA GLY A 222 -3.11 0.69 18.54
C GLY A 222 -3.41 1.09 19.99
N GLU A 223 -4.51 1.81 20.22
CA GLU A 223 -5.03 2.15 21.54
C GLU A 223 -6.12 1.14 21.93
N GLU A 224 -5.73 -0.05 22.40
CA GLU A 224 -6.65 -0.82 23.26
C GLU A 224 -7.00 0.07 24.47
N PRO A 225 -8.28 0.20 24.87
CA PRO A 225 -8.63 0.93 26.06
C PRO A 225 -7.94 0.24 27.24
N ALA A 226 -7.04 0.99 27.91
CA ALA A 226 -6.44 0.55 29.16
C ALA A 226 -7.58 0.05 30.07
N ALA A 227 -7.54 -1.25 30.39
CA ALA A 227 -8.47 -1.85 31.33
C ALA A 227 -8.46 -0.99 32.59
N GLN A 228 -9.59 -0.36 32.89
CA GLN A 228 -9.84 0.21 34.21
C GLN A 228 -9.97 -0.99 35.16
N GLU A 229 -8.88 -1.31 35.86
CA GLU A 229 -8.94 -2.23 36.98
C GLU A 229 -9.73 -1.57 38.14
N PRO A 230 -10.59 -2.33 38.84
CA PRO A 230 -11.47 -1.84 39.89
C PRO A 230 -10.75 -1.41 41.18
#